data_AF-A0ABD2EPJ1-F1
#
_entry.id   AF-A0ABD2EPJ1-F1
#
_cell.length_a   1.000
_cell.length_b   1.000
_cell.length_c   1.000
_cell.angle_alpha   90.00
_cell.angle_beta   90.00
_cell.angle_gamma   90.00
#
_symmetry.space_group_name_H-M   'P 1'
#
loop_
_entity.id
_entity.type
_entity.pdbx_description
1 polymer ?
#
loop_
_entity_poly.entity_id
_entity_poly.type
_entity_poly.pdbx_seq_one_letter_code
_entity_poly.pdbx_strand_id
1 'polypeptide(L)'
;MQRMVSWNFHKFKTMKHLSLLLLCVFVVKSQAVVDEYDDEAFFDARGHRPIDKKREAAPSLRPAPPPISGGGYQARPGKVAASQKKVERKAPDAGGCLHADPDLGVLCPTGCQLQDALVKQERSIRNSVDELNNNMDSVSQTSSSTFQHMFLLKDMWQKRQKQMKDNENVINEYSSELEKHRLYIDETVNSNIPTNFRVLRSILENLRSKIQKLETDVSAQLEYCRTPCTVSCNVPVVSGKECEDIIRKGGETSEMYLIQPDSSVKPYRVYCDMNTDNGGWTVIQNRQDGSVDFGRKWDPYKQGFGNIATNTDGKKYCGLPGEYWLGNDKISQLTSMGPTELLIEMEDWKGDKVKAHYGGFTHI
;
A
#
# COMPACT_ATOMS: atom_id res chain seq x y z
N MET A 1 -21.10 -54.02 -20.51
CA MET A 1 -20.93 -53.00 -21.57
C MET A 1 -20.78 -51.65 -20.86
N GLN A 2 -19.56 -51.19 -20.54
CA GLN A 2 -18.78 -50.17 -21.28
C GLN A 2 -19.58 -48.85 -21.44
N ARG A 3 -19.14 -47.65 -21.01
CA ARG A 3 -17.79 -47.08 -20.89
C ARG A 3 -17.71 -46.02 -19.78
N MET A 4 -16.62 -46.05 -19.01
CA MET A 4 -16.13 -44.95 -18.17
C MET A 4 -15.42 -43.93 -19.05
N VAL A 5 -15.80 -42.65 -18.97
CA VAL A 5 -15.07 -41.54 -19.58
C VAL A 5 -14.07 -41.02 -18.56
N SER A 6 -12.79 -41.34 -18.75
CA SER A 6 -11.68 -40.79 -17.98
C SER A 6 -11.36 -39.38 -18.46
N TRP A 7 -11.51 -38.38 -17.59
CA TRP A 7 -11.00 -37.03 -17.81
C TRP A 7 -9.55 -36.95 -17.32
N ASN A 8 -8.63 -36.71 -18.25
CA ASN A 8 -7.21 -36.52 -17.98
C ASN A 8 -6.96 -35.23 -17.18
N PHE A 9 -6.82 -35.36 -15.86
CA PHE A 9 -6.51 -34.27 -14.92
C PHE A 9 -5.08 -33.71 -15.01
N HIS A 10 -4.25 -34.17 -15.95
CA HIS A 10 -2.85 -33.76 -16.05
C HIS A 10 -2.60 -32.46 -16.84
N LYS A 11 -3.57 -31.97 -17.63
CA LYS A 11 -3.41 -30.75 -18.44
C LYS A 11 -3.72 -29.44 -17.71
N PHE A 12 -4.36 -29.48 -16.54
CA PHE A 12 -4.73 -28.26 -15.81
C PHE A 12 -3.63 -27.75 -14.85
N LYS A 13 -2.65 -28.60 -14.50
CA LYS A 13 -1.59 -28.24 -13.56
C LYS A 13 -0.49 -27.38 -14.22
N THR A 14 -0.23 -27.58 -15.51
CA THR A 14 0.79 -26.83 -16.26
C THR A 14 0.36 -25.41 -16.64
N MET A 15 -0.93 -25.15 -16.85
CA MET A 15 -1.44 -23.79 -17.13
C MET A 15 -1.33 -22.85 -15.92
N LYS A 16 -1.46 -23.37 -14.69
CA LYS A 16 -1.35 -22.55 -13.46
C LYS A 16 0.06 -22.01 -13.23
N HIS A 17 1.08 -22.76 -13.63
CA HIS A 17 2.48 -22.33 -13.52
C HIS A 17 2.86 -21.32 -14.61
N LEU A 18 2.26 -21.41 -15.80
CA LEU A 18 2.48 -20.46 -16.90
C LEU A 18 1.89 -19.07 -16.61
N SER A 19 0.71 -19.01 -15.97
CA SER A 19 0.12 -17.75 -15.53
C SER A 19 0.91 -17.06 -14.40
N LEU A 20 1.53 -17.84 -13.51
CA LEU A 20 2.37 -17.30 -12.44
C LEU A 20 3.70 -16.74 -12.96
N LEU A 21 4.30 -17.40 -13.97
CA LEU A 21 5.51 -16.94 -14.64
C LEU A 21 5.29 -15.62 -15.41
N LEU A 22 4.13 -15.48 -16.07
CA LEU A 22 3.76 -14.24 -16.77
C LEU A 22 3.58 -13.05 -15.82
N LEU A 23 3.05 -13.29 -14.61
CA LEU A 23 2.89 -12.25 -13.59
C LEU A 23 4.24 -11.80 -13.01
N CYS A 24 5.22 -12.69 -12.84
CA CYS A 24 6.55 -12.33 -12.37
C CYS A 24 7.35 -11.49 -13.39
N VAL A 25 7.18 -11.75 -14.70
CA VAL A 25 7.87 -10.97 -15.75
C VAL A 25 7.35 -9.54 -15.85
N PHE A 26 6.07 -9.29 -15.53
CA PHE A 26 5.51 -7.94 -15.53
C PHE A 26 5.99 -7.07 -14.36
N VAL A 27 6.29 -7.66 -13.20
CA VAL A 27 6.79 -6.90 -12.04
C VAL A 27 8.25 -6.48 -12.23
N VAL A 28 9.06 -7.26 -12.96
CA VAL A 28 10.48 -6.94 -13.21
C VAL A 28 10.65 -5.84 -14.28
N LYS A 29 9.72 -5.70 -15.22
CA LYS A 29 9.79 -4.64 -16.25
C LYS A 29 9.47 -3.23 -15.76
N SER A 30 8.85 -3.09 -14.58
CA SER A 30 8.43 -1.79 -14.04
C SER A 30 9.55 -1.01 -13.33
N GLN A 31 10.73 -1.61 -13.11
CA GLN A 31 11.84 -1.01 -12.35
C GLN A 31 13.03 -0.58 -13.21
N ALA A 32 12.92 -0.64 -14.54
CA ALA A 32 14.02 -0.35 -15.45
C ALA A 32 13.71 0.80 -16.41
N VAL A 33 13.33 1.97 -15.90
CA VAL A 33 13.45 3.25 -16.64
C VAL A 33 13.66 4.39 -15.63
N VAL A 34 14.92 4.65 -15.27
CA VAL A 34 15.38 5.96 -14.76
C VAL A 34 16.74 6.22 -15.40
N ASP A 35 17.06 7.51 -15.53
CA ASP A 35 18.19 8.17 -16.19
C ASP A 35 17.82 8.63 -17.61
N GLU A 36 18.04 9.88 -18.03
CA GLU A 36 19.04 10.89 -17.67
C GLU A 36 18.67 12.17 -18.45
N TYR A 37 18.98 13.39 -17.98
CA TYR A 37 19.47 14.51 -18.82
C TYR A 37 19.87 15.71 -17.93
N ASP A 38 21.15 16.03 -18.04
CA ASP A 38 21.92 17.10 -17.40
C ASP A 38 21.71 18.51 -17.99
N ASP A 39 21.98 19.50 -17.13
CA ASP A 39 22.75 20.75 -17.27
C ASP A 39 22.62 21.67 -18.50
N GLU A 40 22.37 22.97 -18.28
CA GLU A 40 23.44 23.97 -18.00
C GLU A 40 22.89 25.40 -17.78
N ALA A 41 23.76 26.23 -17.20
CA ALA A 41 23.52 27.54 -16.58
C ALA A 41 23.74 28.75 -17.51
N PHE A 42 23.24 29.95 -17.12
CA PHE A 42 24.08 31.17 -17.06
C PHE A 42 23.48 32.32 -16.22
N PHE A 43 24.41 33.17 -15.76
CA PHE A 43 24.42 34.24 -14.76
C PHE A 43 23.68 35.56 -15.12
N ASP A 44 23.34 36.42 -14.14
CA ASP A 44 24.19 37.59 -13.77
C ASP A 44 23.75 38.45 -12.53
N ALA A 45 24.81 38.92 -11.86
CA ALA A 45 25.09 40.08 -10.99
C ALA A 45 24.00 40.82 -10.19
N ARG A 46 24.09 40.65 -8.85
CA ARG A 46 24.50 41.72 -7.92
C ARG A 46 24.99 41.13 -6.59
N GLY A 47 26.28 41.33 -6.26
CA GLY A 47 26.80 41.22 -4.89
C GLY A 47 26.14 42.25 -3.96
N HIS A 48 26.16 42.14 -2.62
CA HIS A 48 27.08 41.48 -1.71
C HIS A 48 26.38 41.14 -0.38
N ARG A 49 27.00 40.22 0.38
CA ARG A 49 26.93 39.98 1.84
C ARG A 49 25.83 39.03 2.37
N PRO A 50 26.17 37.78 2.74
CA PRO A 50 25.29 36.91 3.52
C PRO A 50 25.19 37.39 4.97
N ILE A 51 23.96 37.62 5.44
CA ILE A 51 23.62 37.88 6.84
C ILE A 51 23.13 36.55 7.43
N ASP A 52 23.96 35.96 8.29
CA ASP A 52 23.58 34.83 9.13
C ASP A 52 22.44 35.25 10.07
N LYS A 53 21.32 34.53 10.00
CA LYS A 53 20.21 34.62 10.98
C LYS A 53 19.93 33.24 11.55
N LYS A 54 20.77 32.84 12.50
CA LYS A 54 20.38 31.88 13.56
C LYS A 54 20.58 32.53 14.93
N ARG A 55 19.48 33.12 15.40
CA ARG A 55 18.99 33.25 16.79
C ARG A 55 20.03 32.94 17.88
N GLU A 56 20.76 33.96 18.33
CA GLU A 56 21.53 33.91 19.58
C GLU A 56 20.57 33.89 20.79
N ALA A 57 20.90 33.07 21.79
CA ALA A 57 20.23 33.06 23.10
C ALA A 57 20.74 34.21 23.97
N ALA A 58 19.86 34.77 24.82
CA ALA A 58 20.18 35.88 25.72
C ALA A 58 21.33 35.55 26.71
N PRO A 59 22.18 36.54 27.09
CA PRO A 59 23.34 36.28 27.93
C PRO A 59 22.93 36.01 29.39
N SER A 60 23.40 34.89 29.95
CA SER A 60 23.26 34.62 31.38
C SER A 60 24.31 35.40 32.17
N LEU A 61 23.88 36.23 33.12
CA LEU A 61 24.74 36.90 34.11
C LEU A 61 25.13 35.93 35.24
N ARG A 62 26.00 34.96 34.93
CA ARG A 62 26.72 34.18 35.96
C ARG A 62 28.23 34.32 35.71
N PRO A 63 29.03 34.72 36.71
CA PRO A 63 30.48 34.67 36.61
C PRO A 63 30.93 33.22 36.35
N ALA A 64 31.79 33.03 35.34
CA ALA A 64 32.40 31.75 35.04
C ALA A 64 33.25 31.26 36.23
N PRO A 65 33.28 29.94 36.53
CA PRO A 65 34.25 29.39 37.46
C PRO A 65 35.68 29.57 36.90
N PRO A 66 36.68 29.79 37.76
CA PRO A 66 38.06 29.99 37.31
C PRO A 66 38.60 28.73 36.62
N PRO A 67 39.59 28.89 35.71
CA PRO A 67 40.14 27.76 34.97
C PRO A 67 40.77 26.73 35.91
N ILE A 68 40.54 25.45 35.60
CA ILE A 68 41.22 24.33 36.25
C ILE A 68 42.72 24.45 35.94
N SER A 69 43.48 24.87 36.94
CA SER A 69 44.93 24.88 36.97
C SER A 69 45.45 23.44 36.92
N GLY A 70 45.67 22.91 35.71
CA GLY A 70 46.35 21.65 35.45
C GLY A 70 47.82 21.82 35.07
N GLY A 71 48.47 22.90 35.51
CA GLY A 71 49.93 23.06 35.42
C GLY A 71 50.54 22.64 36.74
N GLY A 72 51.00 21.39 36.84
CA GLY A 72 51.78 20.94 37.98
C GLY A 72 53.02 21.83 38.12
N TYR A 73 53.08 22.60 39.21
CA TYR A 73 54.31 23.24 39.65
C TYR A 73 55.33 22.14 39.93
N GLN A 74 56.26 21.89 39.00
CA GLN A 74 57.58 21.50 39.45
C GLN A 74 58.12 22.71 40.21
N ALA A 75 58.30 22.56 41.52
CA ALA A 75 59.07 23.51 42.28
C ALA A 75 60.40 23.70 41.54
N ARG A 76 60.65 24.91 41.06
CA ARG A 76 62.00 25.35 40.73
C ARG A 76 62.82 24.99 41.98
N PRO A 77 63.93 24.23 41.87
CA PRO A 77 64.81 24.04 43.01
C PRO A 77 65.07 25.43 43.56
N GLY A 78 64.75 25.64 44.85
CA GLY A 78 65.08 26.89 45.50
C GLY A 78 66.52 27.19 45.15
N LYS A 79 66.82 28.41 44.67
CA LYS A 79 68.20 28.88 44.63
C LYS A 79 68.68 28.68 46.06
N VAL A 80 69.45 27.62 46.28
CA VAL A 80 70.21 27.49 47.51
C VAL A 80 71.01 28.76 47.51
N ALA A 81 70.70 29.65 48.45
CA ALA A 81 71.62 30.68 48.86
C ALA A 81 72.81 29.92 49.44
N ALA A 82 73.65 29.42 48.55
CA ALA A 82 74.98 29.01 48.88
C ALA A 82 75.66 30.34 49.22
N SER A 83 75.49 30.76 50.47
CA SER A 83 76.57 31.33 51.24
C SER A 83 77.70 30.29 51.17
N GLN A 84 78.38 30.26 50.02
CA GLN A 84 79.75 29.86 49.99
C GLN A 84 80.43 30.97 50.77
N LYS A 85 80.43 30.82 52.11
CA LYS A 85 81.66 31.02 52.85
C LYS A 85 82.71 30.45 51.92
N LYS A 86 83.58 31.33 51.42
CA LYS A 86 84.84 30.92 50.82
C LYS A 86 85.52 30.18 51.96
N VAL A 87 85.20 28.89 52.10
CA VAL A 87 85.94 27.97 52.94
C VAL A 87 87.27 28.03 52.25
N GLU A 88 88.17 28.79 52.85
CA GLU A 88 89.58 28.68 52.58
C GLU A 88 89.86 27.19 52.69
N ARG A 89 89.91 26.51 51.54
CA ARG A 89 90.33 25.13 51.47
C ARG A 89 91.80 25.18 51.85
N LYS A 90 92.07 25.16 53.16
CA LYS A 90 93.35 24.69 53.64
C LYS A 90 93.49 23.31 53.04
N ALA A 91 94.47 23.16 52.14
CA ALA A 91 94.85 21.83 51.70
C ALA A 91 95.12 21.02 52.98
N PRO A 92 94.48 19.85 53.15
CA PRO A 92 94.91 18.97 54.22
C PRO A 92 96.33 18.50 53.86
N ASP A 93 97.34 19.17 54.41
CA ASP A 93 98.72 18.71 54.32
C ASP A 93 98.85 17.52 55.27
N ALA A 94 98.63 16.32 54.73
CA ALA A 94 98.60 15.06 55.45
C ALA A 94 99.41 13.99 54.70
N GLY A 95 99.95 13.01 55.43
CA GLY A 95 100.70 11.89 54.86
C GLY A 95 102.22 11.97 55.02
N GLY A 96 102.73 13.00 55.70
CA GLY A 96 104.14 13.10 56.06
C GLY A 96 104.49 12.56 57.45
N CYS A 97 105.77 12.35 57.71
CA CYS A 97 106.31 11.99 59.03
C CYS A 97 107.45 12.93 59.43
N LEU A 98 107.61 13.17 60.73
CA LEU A 98 108.71 13.99 61.25
C LEU A 98 109.96 13.12 61.39
N HIS A 99 111.04 13.47 60.70
CA HIS A 99 112.30 12.76 60.81
C HIS A 99 112.99 13.12 62.14
N ALA A 100 113.69 12.17 62.76
CA ALA A 100 114.34 12.38 64.06
C ALA A 100 115.58 13.29 63.99
N ASP A 101 116.10 13.52 62.78
CA ASP A 101 117.19 14.46 62.49
C ASP A 101 116.60 15.85 62.19
N PRO A 102 116.96 16.90 62.97
CA PRO A 102 116.43 18.25 62.80
C PRO A 102 116.69 18.84 61.40
N ASP A 103 117.74 18.43 60.71
CA ASP A 103 118.11 18.97 59.39
C ASP A 103 117.19 18.49 58.26
N LEU A 104 116.50 17.36 58.45
CA LEU A 104 115.63 16.74 57.43
C LEU A 104 114.15 17.08 57.58
N GLY A 105 113.71 17.56 58.75
CA GLY A 105 112.36 18.08 58.98
C GLY A 105 111.22 17.08 58.71
N VAL A 106 110.10 17.57 58.15
CA VAL A 106 108.92 16.76 57.81
C VAL A 106 109.10 16.18 56.41
N LEU A 107 109.12 14.87 56.30
CA LEU A 107 109.16 14.17 55.02
C LEU A 107 107.74 14.03 54.47
N CYS A 108 107.53 14.46 53.24
CA CYS A 108 106.26 14.31 52.53
C CYS A 108 106.28 13.08 51.61
N PRO A 109 105.09 12.55 51.24
CA PRO A 109 104.98 11.50 50.25
C PRO A 109 105.71 11.87 48.96
N THR A 110 106.41 10.92 48.35
CA THR A 110 107.12 11.15 47.10
C THR A 110 106.13 11.23 45.92
N GLY A 111 106.55 11.82 44.80
CA GLY A 111 105.73 11.90 43.58
C GLY A 111 105.24 10.53 43.10
N CYS A 112 106.04 9.48 43.27
CA CYS A 112 105.66 8.10 42.96
C CYS A 112 104.53 7.59 43.88
N GLN A 113 104.58 7.89 45.18
CA GLN A 113 103.54 7.48 46.13
C GLN A 113 102.20 8.16 45.87
N LEU A 114 102.22 9.44 45.49
CA LEU A 114 101.02 10.18 45.10
C LEU A 114 100.45 9.68 43.77
N GLN A 115 101.31 9.41 42.78
CA GLN A 115 100.90 8.82 41.51
C GLN A 115 100.25 7.45 41.72
N ASP A 116 100.85 6.57 42.51
CA ASP A 116 100.29 5.25 42.79
C ASP A 116 98.96 5.33 43.56
N ALA A 117 98.85 6.25 44.52
CA ALA A 117 97.60 6.49 45.24
C ALA A 117 96.49 6.99 44.30
N LEU A 118 96.82 7.94 43.40
CA LEU A 118 95.89 8.45 42.40
C LEU A 118 95.49 7.39 41.38
N VAL A 119 96.42 6.60 40.84
CA VAL A 119 96.12 5.53 39.88
C VAL A 119 95.28 4.42 40.54
N LYS A 120 95.55 4.09 41.81
CA LYS A 120 94.76 3.13 42.57
C LYS A 120 93.33 3.62 42.80
N GLN A 121 93.16 4.91 43.10
CA GLN A 121 91.85 5.53 43.26
C GLN A 121 91.12 5.69 41.92
N GLU A 122 91.84 6.07 40.85
CA GLU A 122 91.32 6.20 39.48
C GLU A 122 90.75 4.88 39.00
N ARG A 123 91.47 3.75 39.15
CA ARG A 123 90.95 2.44 38.73
C ARG A 123 89.67 2.07 39.47
N SER A 124 89.61 2.32 40.78
CA SER A 124 88.42 2.05 41.59
C SER A 124 87.23 2.89 41.12
N ILE A 125 87.44 4.20 40.97
CA ILE A 125 86.39 5.13 40.56
C ILE A 125 85.95 4.88 39.12
N ARG A 126 86.89 4.63 38.20
CA ARG A 126 86.61 4.37 36.79
C ARG A 126 85.75 3.14 36.61
N ASN A 127 86.07 2.05 37.30
CA ASN A 127 85.25 0.83 37.27
C ASN A 127 83.82 1.10 37.79
N SER A 128 83.67 1.87 38.88
CA SER A 128 82.34 2.23 39.39
C SER A 128 81.56 3.15 38.44
N VAL A 129 82.23 4.07 37.75
CA VAL A 129 81.60 4.96 36.77
C VAL A 129 81.16 4.18 35.53
N ASP A 130 82.00 3.27 35.04
CA ASP A 130 81.67 2.44 33.88
C ASP A 130 80.50 1.48 34.20
N GLU A 131 80.48 0.89 35.39
CA GLU A 131 79.35 0.07 35.86
C GLU A 131 78.05 0.87 36.00
N LEU A 132 78.13 2.09 36.55
CA LEU A 132 76.97 2.97 36.69
C LEU A 132 76.40 3.39 35.33
N ASN A 133 77.27 3.72 34.35
CA ASN A 133 76.84 4.09 33.00
C ASN A 133 76.15 2.91 32.30
N ASN A 134 76.73 1.72 32.35
CA ASN A 134 76.13 0.53 31.73
C ASN A 134 74.76 0.21 32.33
N ASN A 135 74.63 0.30 33.66
CA ASN A 135 73.36 0.09 34.35
C ASN A 135 72.34 1.18 33.98
N MET A 136 72.75 2.45 33.96
CA MET A 136 71.90 3.58 33.60
C MET A 136 71.43 3.50 32.15
N ASP A 137 72.30 3.11 31.22
CA ASP A 137 71.94 2.93 29.81
C ASP A 137 70.97 1.78 29.63
N SER A 138 71.19 0.62 30.30
CA SER A 138 70.25 -0.51 30.23
C SER A 138 68.86 -0.15 30.78
N VAL A 139 68.81 0.60 31.89
CA VAL A 139 67.56 1.05 32.52
C VAL A 139 66.88 2.12 31.67
N SER A 140 67.64 3.05 31.10
CA SER A 140 67.14 4.10 30.21
C SER A 140 66.54 3.50 28.94
N GLN A 141 67.22 2.51 28.35
CA GLN A 141 66.79 1.85 27.12
C GLN A 141 65.53 1.00 27.34
N THR A 142 65.47 0.22 28.43
CA THR A 142 64.28 -0.55 28.81
C THR A 142 63.10 0.35 29.18
N SER A 143 63.33 1.43 29.92
CA SER A 143 62.31 2.44 30.23
C SER A 143 61.74 3.07 28.96
N SER A 144 62.61 3.49 28.03
CA SER A 144 62.20 4.08 26.74
C SER A 144 61.36 3.12 25.91
N SER A 145 61.79 1.86 25.80
CA SER A 145 61.02 0.81 25.09
C SER A 145 59.66 0.55 25.76
N THR A 146 59.61 0.54 27.10
CA THR A 146 58.38 0.32 27.86
C THR A 146 57.39 1.46 27.66
N PHE A 147 57.87 2.71 27.67
CA PHE A 147 57.04 3.87 27.36
C PHE A 147 56.46 3.78 25.94
N GLN A 148 57.28 3.42 24.94
CA GLN A 148 56.80 3.25 23.56
C GLN A 148 55.72 2.17 23.46
N HIS A 149 55.90 1.01 24.09
CA HIS A 149 54.87 -0.04 24.12
C HIS A 149 53.59 0.40 24.82
N MET A 150 53.69 1.15 25.92
CA MET A 150 52.52 1.68 26.61
C MET A 150 51.72 2.64 25.72
N PHE A 151 52.40 3.52 24.98
CA PHE A 151 51.73 4.41 24.03
C PHE A 151 51.09 3.64 22.87
N LEU A 152 51.77 2.62 22.33
CA LEU A 152 51.23 1.77 21.29
C LEU A 152 49.96 1.04 21.76
N LEU A 153 50.01 0.42 22.93
CA LEU A 153 48.85 -0.29 23.52
C LEU A 153 47.70 0.67 23.81
N LYS A 154 48.00 1.88 24.30
CA LYS A 154 46.99 2.92 24.54
C LYS A 154 46.30 3.33 23.25
N ASP A 155 47.04 3.58 22.17
CA ASP A 155 46.48 3.95 20.87
C ASP A 155 45.63 2.81 20.28
N MET A 156 46.13 1.57 20.31
CA MET A 156 45.36 0.40 19.87
C MET A 156 44.09 0.21 20.70
N TRP A 157 44.15 0.41 22.02
CA TRP A 157 43.00 0.31 22.91
C TRP A 157 41.98 1.40 22.63
N GLN A 158 42.41 2.66 22.43
CA GLN A 158 41.52 3.76 22.06
C GLN A 158 40.83 3.51 20.71
N LYS A 159 41.56 3.02 19.71
CA LYS A 159 40.99 2.63 18.41
C LYS A 159 39.95 1.52 18.57
N ARG A 160 40.25 0.48 19.35
CA ARG A 160 39.29 -0.61 19.62
C ARG A 160 38.08 -0.13 20.40
N GLN A 161 38.26 0.74 21.38
CA GLN A 161 37.15 1.32 22.15
C GLN A 161 36.23 2.14 21.24
N LYS A 162 36.80 2.94 20.32
CA LYS A 162 36.03 3.67 19.32
C LYS A 162 35.26 2.72 18.40
N GLN A 163 35.93 1.70 17.87
CA GLN A 163 35.28 0.68 17.02
C GLN A 163 34.11 -0.02 17.72
N MET A 164 34.26 -0.38 18.99
CA MET A 164 33.17 -1.01 19.76
C MET A 164 31.96 -0.08 19.92
N LYS A 165 32.20 1.22 20.13
CA LYS A 165 31.14 2.22 20.22
C LYS A 165 30.43 2.44 18.86
N ASP A 166 31.19 2.45 17.78
CA ASP A 166 30.62 2.55 16.43
C ASP A 166 29.79 1.30 16.10
N ASN A 167 30.27 0.10 16.45
CA ASN A 167 29.52 -1.14 16.30
C ASN A 167 28.24 -1.18 17.14
N GLU A 168 28.27 -0.65 18.36
CA GLU A 168 27.08 -0.56 19.23
C GLU A 168 25.98 0.28 18.57
N ASN A 169 26.33 1.43 17.98
CA ASN A 169 25.37 2.26 17.24
C ASN A 169 24.76 1.52 16.06
N VAL A 170 25.58 0.81 15.28
CA VAL A 170 25.13 0.02 14.13
C VAL A 170 24.15 -1.09 14.57
N ILE A 171 24.47 -1.81 15.65
CA ILE A 171 23.58 -2.84 16.20
C ILE A 171 22.23 -2.24 16.62
N ASN A 172 22.24 -1.09 17.28
CA ASN A 172 21.02 -0.41 17.71
C ASN A 172 20.17 0.05 16.52
N GLU A 173 20.80 0.55 15.46
CA GLU A 173 20.11 0.93 14.22
C GLU A 173 19.43 -0.26 13.56
N TYR A 174 20.15 -1.37 13.36
CA TYR A 174 19.58 -2.60 12.81
C TYR A 174 18.48 -3.19 13.71
N SER A 175 18.65 -3.14 15.02
CA SER A 175 17.64 -3.60 15.98
C SER A 175 16.35 -2.77 15.86
N SER A 176 16.47 -1.45 15.77
CA SER A 176 15.33 -0.55 15.61
C SER A 176 14.60 -0.80 14.29
N GLU A 177 15.33 -1.00 13.20
CA GLU A 177 14.73 -1.28 11.90
C GLU A 177 14.01 -2.64 11.87
N LEU A 178 14.61 -3.66 12.51
CA LEU A 178 13.99 -4.97 12.64
C LEU A 178 12.70 -4.92 13.48
N GLU A 179 12.66 -4.09 14.52
CA GLU A 179 11.43 -3.87 15.30
C GLU A 179 10.33 -3.22 14.45
N LYS A 180 10.64 -2.25 13.59
CA LYS A 180 9.65 -1.67 12.67
C LYS A 180 9.10 -2.71 11.70
N HIS A 181 9.96 -3.53 11.11
CA HIS A 181 9.54 -4.63 10.24
C HIS A 181 8.65 -5.63 10.97
N ARG A 182 9.00 -5.96 12.23
CA ARG A 182 8.19 -6.84 13.08
C ARG A 182 6.82 -6.23 13.36
N LEU A 183 6.74 -4.94 13.68
CA LEU A 183 5.48 -4.24 13.92
C LEU A 183 4.58 -4.23 12.67
N TYR A 184 5.15 -4.03 11.48
CA TYR A 184 4.39 -4.12 10.23
C TYR A 184 3.76 -5.51 10.03
N ILE A 185 4.53 -6.57 10.31
CA ILE A 185 4.02 -7.95 10.23
C ILE A 185 2.92 -8.17 11.29
N ASP A 186 3.15 -7.70 12.52
CA ASP A 186 2.17 -7.82 13.61
C ASP A 186 0.85 -7.13 13.28
N GLU A 187 0.89 -5.89 12.80
CA GLU A 187 -0.30 -5.14 12.38
C GLU A 187 -1.01 -5.84 11.21
N THR A 188 -0.25 -6.31 10.22
CA THR A 188 -0.81 -7.00 9.06
C THR A 188 -1.54 -8.29 9.48
N VAL A 189 -0.93 -9.09 10.34
CA VAL A 189 -1.46 -10.42 10.73
C VAL A 189 -2.56 -10.31 11.77
N ASN A 190 -2.44 -9.41 12.75
CA ASN A 190 -3.36 -9.33 13.88
C ASN A 190 -4.50 -8.35 13.65
N SER A 191 -4.30 -7.30 12.84
CA SER A 191 -5.31 -6.27 12.58
C SER A 191 -5.88 -6.38 11.16
N ASN A 192 -5.04 -6.25 10.13
CA ASN A 192 -5.52 -6.08 8.76
C ASN A 192 -6.10 -7.37 8.17
N ILE A 193 -5.44 -8.51 8.37
CA ILE A 193 -5.91 -9.80 7.86
C ILE A 193 -7.27 -10.16 8.48
N PRO A 194 -7.47 -10.18 9.81
CA PRO A 194 -8.74 -10.59 10.41
C PRO A 194 -9.90 -9.65 10.05
N THR A 195 -9.66 -8.34 9.98
CA THR A 195 -10.68 -7.36 9.60
C THR A 195 -11.11 -7.55 8.14
N ASN A 196 -10.15 -7.71 7.22
CA ASN A 196 -10.45 -8.00 5.81
C ASN A 196 -11.18 -9.34 5.64
N PHE A 197 -10.74 -10.40 6.33
CA PHE A 197 -11.41 -11.70 6.28
C PHE A 197 -12.83 -11.65 6.85
N ARG A 198 -13.08 -10.83 7.88
CA ARG A 198 -14.43 -10.64 8.44
C ARG A 198 -15.38 -10.04 7.39
N VAL A 199 -14.92 -9.01 6.67
CA VAL A 199 -15.71 -8.38 5.59
C VAL A 199 -15.95 -9.36 4.44
N LEU A 200 -14.91 -10.03 3.96
CA LEU A 200 -15.03 -11.00 2.87
C LEU A 200 -15.96 -12.16 3.24
N ARG A 201 -15.89 -12.65 4.49
CA ARG A 201 -16.80 -13.69 4.99
C ARG A 201 -18.25 -13.21 5.01
N SER A 202 -18.50 -11.98 5.46
CA SER A 202 -19.84 -11.40 5.45
C SER A 202 -20.42 -11.29 4.04
N ILE A 203 -19.61 -10.85 3.06
CA ILE A 203 -20.02 -10.80 1.65
C ILE A 203 -20.33 -12.21 1.14
N LEU A 204 -19.47 -13.18 1.42
CA LEU A 204 -19.64 -14.56 0.95
C LEU A 204 -20.90 -15.21 1.56
N GLU A 205 -21.16 -15.00 2.85
CA GLU A 205 -22.37 -15.47 3.52
C GLU A 205 -23.64 -14.79 2.98
N ASN A 206 -23.59 -13.48 2.67
CA ASN A 206 -24.69 -12.75 2.03
C ASN A 206 -25.01 -13.28 0.62
N LEU A 207 -23.97 -13.50 -0.20
CA LEU A 207 -24.15 -14.04 -1.54
C LEU A 207 -24.69 -15.47 -1.50
N ARG A 208 -24.19 -16.30 -0.57
CA ARG A 208 -24.69 -17.67 -0.38
C ARG A 208 -26.18 -17.68 -0.02
N SER A 209 -26.62 -16.82 0.90
CA SER A 209 -28.05 -16.77 1.29
C SER A 209 -28.95 -16.26 0.17
N LYS A 210 -28.47 -15.29 -0.64
CA LYS A 210 -29.19 -14.82 -1.84
C LYS A 210 -29.30 -15.90 -2.92
N ILE A 211 -28.23 -16.65 -3.17
CA ILE A 211 -28.26 -17.77 -4.14
C ILE A 211 -29.24 -18.83 -3.66
N GLN A 212 -29.19 -19.21 -2.39
CA GLN A 212 -30.12 -20.18 -1.83
C GLN A 212 -31.59 -19.71 -1.93
N LYS A 213 -31.85 -18.42 -1.69
CA LYS A 213 -33.19 -17.85 -1.87
C LYS A 213 -33.66 -17.88 -3.32
N LEU A 214 -32.78 -17.52 -4.27
CA LEU A 214 -33.11 -17.61 -5.69
C LEU A 214 -33.38 -19.05 -6.13
N GLU A 215 -32.61 -20.01 -5.65
CA GLU A 215 -32.84 -21.44 -5.93
C GLU A 215 -34.19 -21.92 -5.39
N THR A 216 -34.59 -21.48 -4.18
CA THR A 216 -35.91 -21.82 -3.64
C THR A 216 -37.04 -21.16 -4.41
N ASP A 217 -36.90 -19.89 -4.77
CA ASP A 217 -37.93 -19.13 -5.49
C ASP A 217 -38.14 -19.71 -6.90
N VAL A 218 -37.06 -20.06 -7.60
CA VAL A 218 -37.13 -20.73 -8.92
C VAL A 218 -37.78 -22.11 -8.80
N SER A 219 -37.41 -22.90 -7.77
CA SER A 219 -38.00 -24.22 -7.56
C SER A 219 -39.51 -24.14 -7.27
N ALA A 220 -39.94 -23.14 -6.48
CA ALA A 220 -41.34 -22.88 -6.22
C ALA A 220 -42.09 -22.47 -7.51
N GLN A 221 -41.50 -21.59 -8.31
CA GLN A 221 -42.09 -21.19 -9.59
C GLN A 221 -42.24 -22.37 -10.56
N LEU A 222 -41.25 -23.27 -10.63
CA LEU A 222 -41.32 -24.48 -11.44
C LEU A 222 -42.48 -25.39 -11.01
N GLU A 223 -42.80 -25.45 -9.72
CA GLU A 223 -43.95 -26.21 -9.22
C GLU A 223 -45.26 -25.55 -9.63
N TYR A 224 -45.40 -24.23 -9.47
CA TYR A 224 -46.60 -23.50 -9.89
C TYR A 224 -46.84 -23.60 -11.40
N CYS A 225 -45.77 -23.61 -12.21
CA CYS A 225 -45.87 -23.75 -13.66
C CYS A 225 -46.31 -25.16 -14.13
N ARG A 226 -46.43 -26.17 -13.26
CA ARG A 226 -46.98 -27.48 -13.64
C ARG A 226 -48.44 -27.38 -14.04
N THR A 227 -49.18 -26.43 -13.47
CA THR A 227 -50.58 -26.15 -13.82
C THR A 227 -50.65 -24.85 -14.62
N PRO A 228 -51.10 -24.87 -15.89
CA PRO A 228 -51.20 -23.66 -16.69
C PRO A 228 -52.33 -22.76 -16.18
N CYS A 229 -52.15 -21.44 -16.35
CA CYS A 229 -53.23 -20.50 -16.15
C CYS A 229 -54.33 -20.69 -17.21
N THR A 230 -55.59 -20.55 -16.80
CA THR A 230 -56.74 -20.68 -17.69
C THR A 230 -57.57 -19.40 -17.65
N VAL A 231 -58.16 -19.06 -18.80
CA VAL A 231 -59.12 -17.96 -18.93
C VAL A 231 -60.39 -18.50 -19.58
N SER A 232 -61.53 -17.95 -19.17
CA SER A 232 -62.84 -18.32 -19.72
C SER A 232 -63.50 -17.06 -20.23
N CYS A 233 -63.16 -16.69 -21.47
CA CYS A 233 -63.68 -15.52 -22.14
C CYS A 233 -64.84 -15.91 -23.08
N ASN A 234 -66.07 -15.66 -22.67
CA ASN A 234 -67.21 -15.74 -23.59
C ASN A 234 -67.11 -14.59 -24.61
N VAL A 235 -67.27 -14.92 -25.89
CA VAL A 235 -67.14 -13.95 -26.99
C VAL A 235 -68.45 -13.14 -27.09
N PRO A 236 -68.40 -11.80 -27.07
CA PRO A 236 -69.58 -10.96 -27.32
C PRO A 236 -70.18 -11.23 -28.71
N VAL A 237 -71.50 -11.05 -28.84
CA VAL A 237 -72.23 -11.28 -30.10
C VAL A 237 -71.90 -10.19 -31.14
N VAL A 238 -71.69 -8.95 -30.68
CA VAL A 238 -71.33 -7.83 -31.55
C VAL A 238 -69.90 -8.00 -32.08
N SER A 239 -69.73 -7.83 -33.39
CA SER A 239 -68.47 -7.99 -34.09
C SER A 239 -68.41 -7.03 -35.29
N GLY A 240 -67.19 -6.73 -35.73
CA GLY A 240 -66.93 -5.77 -36.79
C GLY A 240 -65.57 -5.96 -37.43
N LYS A 241 -65.23 -5.05 -38.33
CA LYS A 241 -63.92 -5.08 -39.00
C LYS A 241 -62.79 -4.78 -38.01
N GLU A 242 -63.00 -3.82 -37.13
CA GLU A 242 -62.12 -3.44 -36.03
C GLU A 242 -62.97 -2.81 -34.89
N CYS A 243 -62.34 -2.29 -33.83
CA CYS A 243 -63.05 -1.84 -32.63
C CYS A 243 -63.93 -0.59 -32.85
N GLU A 244 -63.59 0.31 -33.76
CA GLU A 244 -64.40 1.48 -34.13
C GLU A 244 -65.70 1.07 -34.86
N ASP A 245 -65.68 0.04 -35.70
CA ASP A 245 -66.90 -0.56 -36.27
C ASP A 245 -67.75 -1.25 -35.19
N ILE A 246 -67.12 -1.84 -34.16
CA ILE A 246 -67.83 -2.44 -33.02
C ILE A 246 -68.52 -1.38 -32.16
N ILE A 247 -67.85 -0.29 -31.81
CA ILE A 247 -68.47 0.77 -30.98
C ILE A 247 -69.65 1.41 -31.71
N ARG A 248 -69.55 1.60 -33.05
CA ARG A 248 -70.67 2.07 -33.89
C ARG A 248 -71.85 1.11 -33.94
N LYS A 249 -71.61 -0.19 -33.75
CA LYS A 249 -72.64 -1.23 -33.65
C LYS A 249 -73.22 -1.38 -32.24
N GLY A 250 -72.84 -0.51 -31.30
CA GLY A 250 -73.35 -0.50 -29.93
C GLY A 250 -72.51 -1.31 -28.93
N GLY A 251 -71.25 -1.64 -29.26
CA GLY A 251 -70.31 -2.22 -28.29
C GLY A 251 -69.70 -1.14 -27.38
N GLU A 252 -70.32 -0.89 -26.22
CA GLU A 252 -69.94 0.21 -25.32
C GLU A 252 -68.93 -0.17 -24.24
N THR A 253 -68.78 -1.47 -23.93
CA THR A 253 -67.91 -1.95 -22.84
C THR A 253 -66.51 -2.29 -23.34
N SER A 254 -65.48 -1.81 -22.66
CA SER A 254 -64.09 -2.23 -22.91
C SER A 254 -63.89 -3.67 -22.45
N GLU A 255 -63.68 -4.57 -23.40
CA GLU A 255 -63.47 -5.99 -23.16
C GLU A 255 -62.84 -6.67 -24.38
N MET A 256 -62.69 -7.99 -24.31
CA MET A 256 -62.28 -8.80 -25.45
C MET A 256 -63.41 -8.95 -26.47
N TYR A 257 -63.14 -8.58 -27.72
CA TYR A 257 -64.03 -8.77 -28.85
C TYR A 257 -63.38 -9.65 -29.93
N LEU A 258 -64.22 -10.12 -30.85
CA LEU A 258 -63.80 -10.80 -32.07
C LEU A 258 -63.97 -9.85 -33.25
N ILE A 259 -62.88 -9.59 -33.99
CA ILE A 259 -62.89 -8.74 -35.19
C ILE A 259 -62.54 -9.55 -36.44
N GLN A 260 -63.02 -9.08 -37.59
CA GLN A 260 -62.68 -9.63 -38.91
C GLN A 260 -62.41 -8.50 -39.91
N PRO A 261 -61.17 -8.00 -39.98
CA PRO A 261 -60.79 -6.89 -40.87
C PRO A 261 -60.97 -7.23 -42.37
N ASP A 262 -60.61 -8.45 -42.74
CA ASP A 262 -60.70 -8.99 -44.10
C ASP A 262 -61.53 -10.28 -44.06
N SER A 263 -62.52 -10.38 -44.94
CA SER A 263 -63.36 -11.58 -45.11
C SER A 263 -62.57 -12.83 -45.49
N SER A 264 -61.38 -12.66 -46.07
CA SER A 264 -60.48 -13.74 -46.51
C SER A 264 -59.68 -14.35 -45.36
N VAL A 265 -59.60 -13.66 -44.21
CA VAL A 265 -58.85 -14.08 -43.03
C VAL A 265 -59.82 -14.51 -41.93
N LYS A 266 -59.41 -15.50 -41.13
CA LYS A 266 -60.21 -15.94 -39.98
C LYS A 266 -60.33 -14.82 -38.94
N PRO A 267 -61.51 -14.60 -38.34
CA PRO A 267 -61.67 -13.65 -37.25
C PRO A 267 -60.71 -13.96 -36.11
N TYR A 268 -60.20 -12.92 -35.46
CA TYR A 268 -59.28 -13.05 -34.32
C TYR A 268 -59.68 -12.15 -33.16
N ARG A 269 -59.23 -12.52 -31.97
CA ARG A 269 -59.55 -11.82 -30.73
C ARG A 269 -58.65 -10.59 -30.57
N VAL A 270 -59.22 -9.52 -30.07
CA VAL A 270 -58.54 -8.27 -29.71
C VAL A 270 -59.17 -7.71 -28.44
N TYR A 271 -58.43 -6.88 -27.70
CA TYR A 271 -59.02 -6.06 -26.66
C TYR A 271 -59.41 -4.71 -27.28
N CYS A 272 -60.66 -4.30 -27.08
CA CYS A 272 -61.13 -2.98 -27.50
C CYS A 272 -61.24 -2.07 -26.29
N ASP A 273 -60.58 -0.92 -26.36
CA ASP A 273 -60.82 0.18 -25.42
C ASP A 273 -61.91 1.09 -26.01
N MET A 274 -63.08 1.01 -25.39
CA MET A 274 -64.30 1.76 -25.72
C MET A 274 -64.48 2.99 -24.82
N ASN A 275 -63.53 3.29 -23.94
CA ASN A 275 -63.64 4.35 -22.95
C ASN A 275 -62.72 5.54 -23.22
N THR A 276 -61.48 5.29 -23.65
CA THR A 276 -60.48 6.36 -23.86
C THR A 276 -60.76 7.15 -25.13
N ASP A 277 -60.71 8.49 -25.07
CA ASP A 277 -60.79 9.40 -26.23
C ASP A 277 -61.94 9.06 -27.22
N ASN A 278 -63.16 8.86 -26.69
CA ASN A 278 -64.39 8.43 -27.38
C ASN A 278 -64.49 6.95 -27.79
N GLY A 279 -63.51 6.13 -27.41
CA GLY A 279 -63.52 4.69 -27.65
C GLY A 279 -63.14 4.31 -29.09
N GLY A 280 -63.41 3.05 -29.46
CA GLY A 280 -63.08 2.52 -30.78
C GLY A 280 -61.61 2.09 -30.94
N TRP A 281 -60.82 2.12 -29.87
CA TRP A 281 -59.39 1.81 -29.93
C TRP A 281 -59.16 0.29 -29.96
N THR A 282 -58.51 -0.17 -31.03
CA THR A 282 -58.01 -1.55 -31.12
C THR A 282 -56.64 -1.64 -30.47
N VAL A 283 -56.55 -2.30 -29.31
CA VAL A 283 -55.26 -2.47 -28.62
C VAL A 283 -54.38 -3.45 -29.42
N ILE A 284 -53.22 -3.00 -29.86
CA ILE A 284 -52.26 -3.83 -30.63
C ILE A 284 -51.08 -4.33 -29.79
N GLN A 285 -50.79 -3.63 -28.69
CA GLN A 285 -49.75 -3.96 -27.72
C GLN A 285 -50.20 -3.45 -26.35
N ASN A 286 -49.93 -4.22 -25.29
CA ASN A 286 -50.13 -3.77 -23.91
C ASN A 286 -49.08 -4.37 -22.97
N ARG A 287 -48.63 -3.57 -21.99
CA ARG A 287 -47.70 -3.94 -20.89
C ARG A 287 -48.20 -3.35 -19.59
N GLN A 288 -48.24 -4.15 -18.51
CA GLN A 288 -48.77 -3.71 -17.22
C GLN A 288 -48.14 -4.39 -16.00
N ASP A 289 -47.72 -5.65 -16.10
CA ASP A 289 -47.33 -6.46 -14.93
C ASP A 289 -46.11 -7.37 -15.14
N GLY A 290 -45.57 -7.43 -16.36
CA GLY A 290 -44.46 -8.32 -16.69
C GLY A 290 -44.82 -9.80 -16.73
N SER A 291 -46.11 -10.14 -16.87
CA SER A 291 -46.60 -11.53 -16.94
C SER A 291 -46.22 -12.25 -18.24
N VAL A 292 -45.89 -11.54 -19.31
CA VAL A 292 -45.53 -12.12 -20.60
C VAL A 292 -44.12 -11.71 -21.01
N ASP A 293 -43.32 -12.70 -21.42
CA ASP A 293 -41.99 -12.44 -22.00
C ASP A 293 -42.10 -11.86 -23.43
N PHE A 294 -41.46 -10.72 -23.67
CA PHE A 294 -41.36 -10.05 -24.98
C PHE A 294 -40.00 -10.30 -25.67
N GLY A 295 -39.05 -10.99 -25.02
CA GLY A 295 -37.75 -11.38 -25.57
C GLY A 295 -37.82 -12.53 -26.59
N ARG A 296 -38.68 -12.40 -27.61
CA ARG A 296 -39.02 -13.48 -28.56
C ARG A 296 -38.36 -13.30 -29.93
N LYS A 297 -38.27 -14.41 -30.67
CA LYS A 297 -37.81 -14.43 -32.08
C LYS A 297 -38.83 -13.79 -33.02
N TRP A 298 -38.47 -13.66 -34.29
CA TRP A 298 -39.31 -13.06 -35.34
C TRP A 298 -40.68 -13.73 -35.52
N ASP A 299 -40.75 -15.06 -35.62
CA ASP A 299 -42.02 -15.73 -35.94
C ASP A 299 -43.14 -15.48 -34.90
N PRO A 300 -42.88 -15.53 -33.57
CA PRO A 300 -43.85 -15.07 -32.57
C PRO A 300 -44.30 -13.62 -32.74
N TYR A 301 -43.40 -12.69 -33.05
CA TYR A 301 -43.78 -11.29 -33.30
C TYR A 301 -44.65 -11.15 -34.55
N LYS A 302 -44.39 -11.96 -35.58
CA LYS A 302 -45.22 -12.01 -36.80
C LYS A 302 -46.64 -12.51 -36.51
N GLN A 303 -46.78 -13.60 -35.76
CA GLN A 303 -48.07 -14.24 -35.47
C GLN A 303 -48.86 -13.58 -34.33
N GLY A 304 -48.15 -12.96 -33.40
CA GLY A 304 -48.68 -12.46 -32.12
C GLY A 304 -48.48 -13.45 -30.97
N PHE A 305 -48.38 -12.92 -29.75
CA PHE A 305 -48.18 -13.70 -28.52
C PHE A 305 -48.73 -12.96 -27.30
N GLY A 306 -48.91 -13.68 -26.20
CA GLY A 306 -49.41 -13.14 -24.94
C GLY A 306 -50.90 -13.39 -24.72
N ASN A 307 -51.43 -12.80 -23.66
CA ASN A 307 -52.82 -12.96 -23.24
C ASN A 307 -53.59 -11.68 -23.58
N ILE A 308 -54.56 -11.77 -24.48
CA ILE A 308 -55.31 -10.59 -24.97
C ILE A 308 -56.12 -9.96 -23.85
N ALA A 309 -56.79 -10.79 -23.07
CA ALA A 309 -57.65 -10.36 -21.98
C ALA A 309 -57.72 -11.41 -20.88
N THR A 310 -58.06 -10.97 -19.67
CA THR A 310 -58.22 -11.81 -18.49
C THR A 310 -59.61 -11.63 -17.87
N ASN A 311 -60.06 -12.65 -17.15
CA ASN A 311 -61.34 -12.62 -16.44
C ASN A 311 -61.26 -11.64 -15.27
N THR A 312 -62.33 -10.87 -15.07
CA THR A 312 -62.56 -10.19 -13.79
C THR A 312 -63.23 -11.19 -12.83
N ASP A 313 -62.88 -11.14 -11.54
CA ASP A 313 -63.47 -12.04 -10.55
C ASP A 313 -65.00 -11.99 -10.58
N GLY A 314 -65.62 -13.17 -10.69
CA GLY A 314 -67.08 -13.33 -10.73
C GLY A 314 -67.75 -12.99 -12.07
N LYS A 315 -67.03 -12.55 -13.10
CA LYS A 315 -67.60 -12.25 -14.43
C LYS A 315 -67.30 -13.37 -15.44
N LYS A 316 -68.30 -13.67 -16.28
CA LYS A 316 -68.22 -14.69 -17.34
C LYS A 316 -67.56 -14.18 -18.64
N TYR A 317 -67.07 -12.95 -18.66
CA TYR A 317 -66.40 -12.32 -19.80
C TYR A 317 -65.05 -11.73 -19.38
N CYS A 318 -64.20 -11.44 -20.36
CA CYS A 318 -62.84 -10.94 -20.11
C CYS A 318 -62.78 -9.44 -20.36
N GLY A 319 -63.03 -8.67 -19.30
CA GLY A 319 -63.08 -7.21 -19.33
C GLY A 319 -61.75 -6.51 -19.03
N LEU A 320 -60.70 -7.25 -18.65
CA LEU A 320 -59.39 -6.66 -18.34
C LEU A 320 -58.39 -6.97 -19.47
N PRO A 321 -57.57 -6.00 -19.90
CA PRO A 321 -56.51 -6.27 -20.87
C PRO A 321 -55.41 -7.09 -20.21
N GLY A 322 -54.81 -8.01 -20.98
CA GLY A 322 -53.59 -8.71 -20.57
C GLY A 322 -52.36 -8.14 -21.27
N GLU A 323 -51.17 -8.71 -21.00
CA GLU A 323 -49.98 -8.37 -21.77
C GLU A 323 -49.91 -9.18 -23.06
N TYR A 324 -49.84 -8.50 -24.20
CA TYR A 324 -49.75 -9.17 -25.49
C TYR A 324 -49.18 -8.28 -26.59
N TRP A 325 -48.81 -8.94 -27.68
CA TRP A 325 -48.51 -8.37 -28.99
C TRP A 325 -49.45 -9.00 -30.02
N LEU A 326 -50.22 -8.20 -30.75
CA LEU A 326 -51.26 -8.71 -31.64
C LEU A 326 -50.72 -9.56 -32.80
N GLY A 327 -49.54 -9.19 -33.30
CA GLY A 327 -48.86 -9.83 -34.43
C GLY A 327 -48.66 -8.88 -35.61
N ASN A 328 -47.45 -8.83 -36.15
CA ASN A 328 -47.08 -7.86 -37.19
C ASN A 328 -47.96 -7.97 -38.44
N ASP A 329 -48.26 -9.19 -38.89
CA ASP A 329 -49.11 -9.39 -40.08
C ASP A 329 -50.53 -8.84 -39.85
N LYS A 330 -51.07 -8.98 -38.62
CA LYS A 330 -52.39 -8.48 -38.26
C LYS A 330 -52.40 -6.96 -38.13
N ILE A 331 -51.34 -6.37 -37.56
CA ILE A 331 -51.20 -4.92 -37.43
C ILE A 331 -51.02 -4.28 -38.81
N SER A 332 -50.21 -4.89 -39.67
CA SER A 332 -50.05 -4.45 -41.07
C SER A 332 -51.37 -4.50 -41.82
N GLN A 333 -52.14 -5.59 -41.67
CA GLN A 333 -53.47 -5.70 -42.25
C GLN A 333 -54.42 -4.60 -41.75
N LEU A 334 -54.51 -4.38 -40.44
CA LEU A 334 -55.37 -3.35 -39.84
C LEU A 334 -55.03 -1.96 -40.38
N THR A 335 -53.74 -1.62 -40.39
CA THR A 335 -53.28 -0.29 -40.82
C THR A 335 -53.34 -0.08 -42.33
N SER A 336 -53.46 -1.16 -43.12
CA SER A 336 -53.62 -1.10 -44.58
C SER A 336 -55.07 -0.89 -45.02
N MET A 337 -56.06 -0.97 -44.12
CA MET A 337 -57.48 -0.80 -44.46
C MET A 337 -57.85 0.65 -44.80
N GLY A 338 -57.10 1.62 -44.30
CA GLY A 338 -57.37 3.04 -44.48
C GLY A 338 -56.50 3.92 -43.59
N PRO A 339 -56.74 5.24 -43.59
CA PRO A 339 -56.06 6.17 -42.69
C PRO A 339 -56.26 5.71 -41.23
N THR A 340 -55.16 5.39 -40.57
CA THR A 340 -55.14 4.86 -39.21
C THR A 340 -54.36 5.80 -38.32
N GLU A 341 -54.92 6.16 -37.16
CA GLU A 341 -54.21 6.87 -36.10
C GLU A 341 -53.72 5.90 -35.02
N LEU A 342 -52.61 6.23 -34.37
CA LEU A 342 -52.02 5.43 -33.30
C LEU A 342 -51.89 6.28 -32.04
N LEU A 343 -52.45 5.76 -30.94
CA LEU A 343 -52.28 6.30 -29.61
C LEU A 343 -51.37 5.37 -28.79
N ILE A 344 -50.32 5.93 -28.20
CA ILE A 344 -49.44 5.24 -27.26
C ILE A 344 -49.60 5.92 -25.90
N GLU A 345 -50.05 5.16 -24.91
CA GLU A 345 -50.15 5.60 -23.52
C GLU A 345 -49.09 4.89 -22.68
N MET A 346 -48.44 5.64 -21.78
CA MET A 346 -47.45 5.10 -20.86
C MET A 346 -47.68 5.68 -19.47
N GLU A 347 -47.46 4.85 -18.46
CA GLU A 347 -47.56 5.21 -17.04
C GLU A 347 -46.23 4.88 -16.36
N ASP A 348 -45.73 5.81 -15.53
CA ASP A 348 -44.56 5.55 -14.69
C ASP A 348 -44.92 4.78 -13.41
N TRP A 349 -43.92 4.32 -12.65
CA TRP A 349 -44.18 3.58 -11.40
C TRP A 349 -44.79 4.43 -10.27
N LYS A 350 -44.95 5.74 -10.46
CA LYS A 350 -45.56 6.68 -9.52
C LYS A 350 -46.98 7.07 -9.92
N GLY A 351 -47.45 6.64 -11.10
CA GLY A 351 -48.79 6.88 -11.62
C GLY A 351 -48.90 8.05 -12.61
N ASP A 352 -47.78 8.67 -13.00
CA ASP A 352 -47.79 9.76 -13.98
C ASP A 352 -47.98 9.20 -15.39
N LYS A 353 -48.97 9.76 -16.13
CA LYS A 353 -49.36 9.30 -17.47
C LYS A 353 -48.98 10.28 -18.55
N VAL A 354 -48.47 9.75 -19.66
CA VAL A 354 -48.18 10.52 -20.88
C VAL A 354 -48.77 9.82 -22.09
N LYS A 355 -49.15 10.61 -23.10
CA LYS A 355 -49.73 10.13 -24.36
C LYS A 355 -48.88 10.60 -25.54
N ALA A 356 -48.72 9.75 -26.55
CA ALA A 356 -48.18 10.11 -27.86
C ALA A 356 -49.20 9.74 -28.93
N HIS A 357 -49.67 10.75 -29.68
CA HIS A 357 -50.69 10.59 -30.71
C HIS A 357 -50.08 10.81 -32.09
N TYR A 358 -50.28 9.85 -32.99
CA TYR A 358 -49.83 9.88 -34.37
C TYR A 358 -51.03 9.79 -35.30
N GLY A 359 -51.39 10.90 -35.96
CA GLY A 359 -52.54 10.96 -36.86
C GLY A 359 -52.40 10.17 -38.18
N GLY A 360 -51.23 9.56 -38.43
CA GLY A 360 -51.01 8.69 -39.57
C GLY A 360 -50.01 7.59 -39.22
N PHE A 361 -50.47 6.34 -39.25
CA PHE A 361 -49.68 5.16 -38.94
C PHE A 361 -49.97 4.04 -39.95
N THR A 362 -48.91 3.47 -40.49
CA THR A 362 -48.97 2.27 -41.34
C THR A 362 -47.83 1.34 -40.99
N HIS A 363 -48.14 0.10 -40.68
CA HIS A 363 -47.14 -0.93 -40.41
C HIS A 363 -46.88 -1.71 -41.71
N ILE A 364 -45.67 -1.59 -42.26
CA ILE A 364 -45.24 -2.26 -43.49
C ILE A 364 -44.70 -3.66 -43.19
#